data_AF-A0A8T1S658-F1
#
_entry.id   AF-A0A8T1S658-F1
#
_cell.length_a   1.000
_cell.length_b   1.000
_cell.length_c   1.000
_cell.angle_alpha   90.00
_cell.angle_beta   90.00
_cell.angle_gamma   90.00
#
_symmetry.space_group_name_H-M   'P 1'
#
loop_
_entity.id
_entity.type
_entity.pdbx_description
1 polymer ?
#
loop_
_entity_poly.entity_id
_entity_poly.type
_entity_poly.pdbx_seq_one_letter_code
_entity_poly.pdbx_strand_id
1 'polypeptide(L)'
;CKVYSSATLLCRVANYSALLANYDYSNYSKLQELVEDLPEHKHPQLNAIINENQIIAHTALQASMGVADTAARKTATAVVMRRISWLQASGIPKELQLKVEDLPFDRDKLFSSQTHDVLYTLKDSEGMLRTLGIHPPPDKHSRVTPYQRS
;
A
#
# COMPACT_ATOMS: atom_id res chain seq x y z
N CYS A 1 12.52 3.05 -5.71
CA CYS A 1 11.46 3.04 -6.76
C CYS A 1 10.67 4.35 -6.66
N LYS A 2 10.41 5.05 -7.78
CA LYS A 2 9.64 6.32 -7.79
C LYS A 2 8.22 6.16 -7.20
N VAL A 3 7.60 5.01 -7.42
CA VAL A 3 6.26 4.67 -6.90
C VAL A 3 6.25 4.65 -5.36
N TYR A 4 7.25 4.02 -4.74
CA TYR A 4 7.38 3.97 -3.28
C TYR A 4 7.58 5.36 -2.68
N SER A 5 8.49 6.16 -3.25
CA SER A 5 8.73 7.54 -2.78
C SER A 5 7.48 8.41 -2.89
N SER A 6 6.71 8.27 -3.98
CA SER A 6 5.43 8.97 -4.16
C SER A 6 4.39 8.53 -3.14
N ALA A 7 4.29 7.23 -2.85
CA ALA A 7 3.37 6.70 -1.86
C ALA A 7 3.71 7.20 -0.44
N THR A 8 5.00 7.19 -0.06
CA THR A 8 5.44 7.74 1.23
C THR A 8 5.09 9.21 1.37
N LEU A 9 5.28 10.02 0.32
CA LEU A 9 4.91 11.42 0.34
C LEU A 9 3.40 11.60 0.53
N LEU A 10 2.57 10.86 -0.22
CA LEU A 10 1.11 10.93 -0.08
C LEU A 10 0.65 10.53 1.32
N CYS A 11 1.26 9.50 1.91
CA CYS A 11 0.95 9.08 3.28
C CYS A 11 1.28 10.20 4.30
N ARG A 12 2.42 10.89 4.14
CA ARG A 12 2.77 12.04 4.99
C ARG A 12 1.79 13.19 4.82
N VAL A 13 1.46 13.54 3.58
CA VAL A 13 0.49 14.60 3.27
C VAL A 13 -0.86 14.27 3.91
N ALA A 14 -1.37 13.05 3.72
CA ALA A 14 -2.60 12.60 4.36
C ALA A 14 -2.53 12.75 5.89
N ASN A 15 -1.46 12.25 6.52
CA ASN A 15 -1.32 12.33 7.97
C ASN A 15 -1.37 13.77 8.49
N TYR A 16 -0.63 14.70 7.84
CA TYR A 16 -0.67 16.11 8.22
C TYR A 16 -2.03 16.76 7.96
N SER A 17 -2.66 16.48 6.82
CA SER A 17 -4.00 17.01 6.51
C SER A 17 -5.06 16.49 7.49
N ALA A 18 -4.97 15.23 7.91
CA ALA A 18 -5.89 14.66 8.90
C ALA A 18 -5.71 15.30 10.28
N LEU A 19 -4.45 15.52 10.69
CA LEU A 19 -4.14 16.22 11.93
C LEU A 19 -4.70 17.64 11.94
N LEU A 20 -4.49 18.39 10.85
CA LEU A 20 -5.00 19.75 10.71
C LEU A 20 -6.53 19.78 10.75
N ALA A 21 -7.20 18.93 9.97
CA ALA A 21 -8.65 18.84 9.94
C ALA A 21 -9.25 18.52 11.33
N ASN A 22 -8.63 17.61 12.09
CA ASN A 22 -9.06 17.30 13.45
C ASN A 22 -8.85 18.49 14.42
N TYR A 23 -7.74 19.21 14.25
CA TYR A 23 -7.46 20.39 15.05
C TYR A 23 -8.46 21.51 14.78
N ASP A 24 -8.75 21.79 13.49
CA ASP A 24 -9.73 22.78 13.07
C ASP A 24 -11.12 22.43 13.61
N TYR A 25 -11.56 21.19 13.45
CA TYR A 25 -12.83 20.70 14.01
C TYR A 25 -12.92 20.96 15.52
N SER A 26 -11.87 20.61 16.27
CA SER A 26 -11.81 20.81 17.72
C SER A 26 -11.80 22.29 18.11
N ASN A 27 -11.18 23.15 17.31
CA ASN A 27 -11.18 24.60 17.55
C ASN A 27 -12.58 25.19 17.34
N TYR A 28 -13.30 24.78 16.30
CA TYR A 28 -14.67 25.23 16.06
C TYR A 28 -15.62 24.78 17.19
N SER A 29 -15.42 23.58 17.75
CA SER A 29 -16.16 23.15 18.93
C SER A 29 -15.91 24.04 20.15
N LYS A 30 -14.67 24.51 20.37
CA LYS A 30 -14.35 25.46 21.45
C LYS A 30 -14.96 26.84 21.21
N LEU A 31 -15.03 27.29 19.95
CA LEU A 31 -15.71 28.55 19.60
C LEU A 31 -17.19 28.52 19.94
N GLN A 32 -17.81 27.34 19.96
CA GLN A 32 -19.20 27.17 20.35
C GLN A 32 -19.43 27.56 21.83
N GLU A 33 -18.46 27.31 22.71
CA GLU A 33 -18.52 27.72 24.11
C GLU A 33 -18.48 29.25 24.27
N LEU A 34 -17.83 29.95 23.33
CA LEU A 34 -17.74 31.43 23.32
C LEU A 34 -18.98 32.11 22.73
N VAL A 35 -19.93 31.36 22.17
CA VAL A 35 -21.17 31.92 21.60
C VAL A 35 -22.00 32.57 22.71
N GLU A 36 -22.01 32.00 23.91
CA GLU A 36 -22.78 32.49 25.06
C GLU A 36 -22.32 33.88 25.54
N ASP A 37 -21.07 34.26 25.26
CA ASP A 37 -20.52 35.58 25.63
C ASP A 37 -20.95 36.70 24.66
N LEU A 38 -21.59 36.37 23.54
CA LEU A 38 -22.01 37.33 22.51
C LEU A 38 -23.48 37.76 22.69
N PRO A 39 -23.86 38.94 22.15
CA PRO A 39 -25.27 39.33 22.08
C PRO A 39 -26.11 38.31 21.31
N GLU A 40 -27.28 37.95 21.84
CA GLU A 40 -28.18 36.90 21.30
C GLU A 40 -28.47 37.05 19.80
N HIS A 41 -28.69 38.28 19.32
CA HIS A 41 -29.00 38.53 17.90
C HIS A 41 -27.89 38.09 16.93
N LYS A 42 -26.65 37.88 17.41
CA LYS A 42 -25.51 37.40 16.60
C LYS A 42 -25.33 35.88 16.66
N HIS A 43 -25.96 35.20 17.63
CA HIS A 43 -25.82 33.77 17.82
C HIS A 43 -26.16 32.97 16.55
N PRO A 44 -27.28 33.24 15.84
CA PRO A 44 -27.62 32.45 14.65
C PRO A 44 -26.57 32.52 13.55
N GLN A 45 -25.99 33.71 13.35
CA GLN A 45 -24.97 33.93 12.33
C GLN A 45 -23.66 33.22 12.69
N LEU A 46 -23.21 33.31 13.93
CA LEU A 46 -21.98 32.64 14.37
C LEU A 46 -22.14 31.11 14.39
N ASN A 47 -23.28 30.60 14.86
CA ASN A 47 -23.58 29.17 14.85
C ASN A 47 -23.60 28.60 13.43
N ALA A 48 -24.14 29.34 12.46
CA ALA A 48 -24.10 28.94 11.06
C ALA A 48 -22.66 28.82 10.54
N ILE A 49 -21.80 29.80 10.85
CA ILE A 49 -20.38 29.80 10.49
C ILE A 49 -19.65 28.62 11.14
N ILE A 50 -19.83 28.39 12.44
CA ILE A 50 -19.19 27.27 13.17
C ILE A 50 -19.58 25.94 12.53
N ASN A 51 -20.89 25.73 12.28
CA ASN A 51 -21.39 24.48 11.70
C ASN A 51 -20.85 24.25 10.27
N GLU A 52 -20.84 25.29 9.43
CA GLU A 52 -20.27 25.21 8.07
C GLU A 52 -18.78 24.82 8.13
N ASN A 53 -18.01 25.44 9.02
CA ASN A 53 -16.59 25.15 9.16
C ASN A 53 -16.32 23.75 9.73
N GLN A 54 -17.16 23.25 10.63
CA GLN A 54 -17.09 21.85 11.08
C GLN A 54 -17.34 20.86 9.94
N ILE A 55 -18.29 21.16 9.05
CA ILE A 55 -18.55 20.35 7.85
C ILE A 55 -17.34 20.40 6.91
N ILE A 56 -16.72 21.56 6.72
CA ILE A 56 -15.49 21.71 5.92
C ILE A 56 -14.35 20.88 6.51
N ALA A 57 -14.11 20.98 7.82
CA ALA A 57 -13.07 20.23 8.52
C ALA A 57 -13.30 18.71 8.39
N HIS A 58 -14.55 18.25 8.56
CA HIS A 58 -14.90 16.85 8.34
C HIS A 58 -14.66 16.40 6.89
N THR A 59 -15.03 17.22 5.91
CA THR A 59 -14.80 16.94 4.49
C THR A 59 -13.30 16.87 4.17
N ALA A 60 -12.49 17.75 4.77
CA ALA A 60 -11.03 17.71 4.64
C ALA A 60 -10.43 16.43 5.24
N LEU A 61 -10.97 15.95 6.37
CA LEU A 61 -10.57 14.66 6.95
C LEU A 61 -10.89 13.50 6.01
N GLN A 62 -12.08 13.47 5.40
CA GLN A 62 -12.46 12.45 4.41
C GLN A 62 -11.55 12.49 3.18
N ALA A 63 -11.22 13.69 2.68
CA ALA A 63 -10.28 13.84 1.58
C ALA A 63 -8.90 13.29 1.93
N SER A 64 -8.42 13.55 3.15
CA SER A 64 -7.18 12.98 3.66
C SER A 64 -7.20 11.44 3.70
N MET A 65 -8.30 10.83 4.15
CA MET A 65 -8.46 9.37 4.11
C MET A 65 -8.34 8.81 2.69
N GLY A 66 -8.92 9.50 1.70
CA GLY A 66 -8.77 9.13 0.28
C GLY A 66 -7.32 9.21 -0.23
N VAL A 67 -6.55 10.19 0.23
CA VAL A 67 -5.10 10.29 -0.07
C VAL A 67 -4.32 9.15 0.59
N ALA A 68 -4.62 8.82 1.85
CA ALA A 68 -3.99 7.71 2.56
C ALA A 68 -4.27 6.35 1.88
N ASP A 69 -5.51 6.10 1.49
CA ASP A 69 -5.91 4.91 0.74
C ASP A 69 -5.19 4.82 -0.62
N THR A 70 -5.05 5.94 -1.32
CA THR A 70 -4.25 5.99 -2.56
C THR A 70 -2.77 5.69 -2.30
N ALA A 71 -2.19 6.19 -1.21
CA ALA A 71 -0.83 5.87 -0.80
C ALA A 71 -0.67 4.37 -0.49
N ALA A 72 -1.64 3.75 0.18
CA ALA A 72 -1.66 2.33 0.48
C ALA A 72 -1.70 1.49 -0.81
N ARG A 73 -2.62 1.80 -1.74
CA ARG A 73 -2.69 1.12 -3.05
C ARG A 73 -1.38 1.24 -3.84
N LYS A 74 -0.80 2.44 -3.92
CA LYS A 74 0.49 2.64 -4.62
C LYS A 74 1.62 1.82 -3.98
N THR A 75 1.62 1.71 -2.65
CA THR A 75 2.58 0.87 -1.93
C THR A 75 2.39 -0.60 -2.28
N ALA A 76 1.14 -1.09 -2.27
CA ALA A 76 0.81 -2.46 -2.67
C ALA A 76 1.26 -2.75 -4.11
N THR A 77 0.98 -1.85 -5.07
CA THR A 77 1.45 -1.98 -6.45
C THR A 77 2.98 -2.04 -6.54
N ALA A 78 3.69 -1.21 -5.77
CA ALA A 78 5.15 -1.23 -5.75
C ALA A 78 5.71 -2.55 -5.21
N VAL A 79 5.06 -3.14 -4.19
CA VAL A 79 5.41 -4.46 -3.65
C VAL A 79 5.19 -5.54 -4.72
N VAL A 80 4.02 -5.57 -5.36
CA VAL A 80 3.69 -6.54 -6.43
C VAL A 80 4.71 -6.44 -7.57
N MET A 81 4.97 -5.25 -8.08
CA MET A 81 5.98 -5.03 -9.13
C MET A 81 7.36 -5.59 -8.74
N ARG A 82 7.76 -5.36 -7.48
CA ARG A 82 9.05 -5.84 -6.98
C ARG A 82 9.09 -7.35 -6.82
N ARG A 83 7.98 -7.98 -6.41
CA ARG A 83 7.83 -9.45 -6.37
C ARG A 83 7.94 -10.05 -7.76
N ILE A 84 7.20 -9.53 -8.73
CA ILE A 84 7.22 -9.99 -10.13
C ILE A 84 8.65 -9.88 -10.70
N SER A 85 9.29 -8.71 -10.55
CA SER A 85 10.67 -8.52 -11.05
C SER A 85 11.66 -9.51 -10.42
N TRP A 86 11.53 -9.77 -9.12
CA TRP A 86 12.40 -10.74 -8.44
C TRP A 86 12.13 -12.18 -8.91
N LEU A 87 10.85 -12.58 -9.01
CA LEU A 87 10.45 -13.91 -9.47
C LEU A 87 10.91 -14.18 -10.91
N GLN A 88 10.75 -13.22 -11.81
CA GLN A 88 11.23 -13.32 -13.18
C GLN A 88 12.76 -13.49 -13.27
N ALA A 89 13.51 -12.84 -12.38
CA ALA A 89 14.97 -12.96 -12.32
C ALA A 89 15.46 -14.24 -11.61
N SER A 90 14.62 -14.89 -10.81
CA SER A 90 15.00 -16.02 -9.95
C SER A 90 15.10 -17.37 -10.67
N GLY A 91 14.61 -17.48 -11.91
CA GLY A 91 14.56 -18.76 -12.66
C GLY A 91 13.52 -19.76 -12.14
N ILE A 92 12.63 -19.35 -11.22
CA ILE A 92 11.56 -20.20 -10.67
C ILE A 92 10.53 -20.54 -11.76
N PRO A 93 10.01 -21.79 -11.84
CA PRO A 93 8.94 -22.16 -12.77
C PRO A 93 7.68 -21.31 -12.63
N LYS A 94 6.99 -21.01 -13.74
CA LYS A 94 5.82 -20.10 -13.77
C LYS A 94 4.69 -20.53 -12.82
N GLU A 95 4.46 -21.83 -12.67
CA GLU A 95 3.44 -22.39 -11.76
C GLU A 95 3.69 -22.00 -10.30
N LEU A 96 4.96 -21.90 -9.88
CA LEU A 96 5.32 -21.45 -8.55
C LEU A 96 5.31 -19.93 -8.43
N GLN A 97 5.64 -19.21 -9.49
CA GLN A 97 5.59 -17.74 -9.47
C GLN A 97 4.18 -17.27 -9.09
N LEU A 98 3.15 -17.87 -9.67
CA LEU A 98 1.74 -17.57 -9.37
C LEU A 98 1.41 -17.84 -7.89
N LYS A 99 1.81 -19.01 -7.36
CA LYS A 99 1.55 -19.36 -5.95
C LYS A 99 2.26 -18.43 -4.97
N VAL A 100 3.45 -17.95 -5.30
CA VAL A 100 4.23 -17.04 -4.44
C VAL A 100 3.73 -15.59 -4.57
N GLU A 101 3.24 -15.18 -5.74
CA GLU A 101 2.67 -13.86 -5.98
C GLU A 101 1.38 -13.64 -5.17
N ASP A 102 0.51 -14.66 -5.13
CA ASP A 102 -0.78 -14.63 -4.43
C ASP A 102 -0.66 -14.62 -2.89
N LEU A 103 0.53 -14.87 -2.34
CA LEU A 103 0.73 -14.82 -0.89
C LEU A 103 0.53 -13.38 -0.36
N PRO A 104 -0.06 -13.20 0.82
CA PRO A 104 -0.23 -11.88 1.41
C PRO A 104 1.13 -11.19 1.67
N PHE A 105 1.11 -9.87 1.81
CA PHE A 105 2.27 -9.08 2.24
C PHE A 105 2.28 -8.98 3.77
N ASP A 106 3.34 -9.48 4.40
CA ASP A 106 3.47 -9.56 5.87
C ASP A 106 4.18 -8.35 6.51
N ARG A 107 4.52 -7.34 5.70
CA ARG A 107 5.17 -6.07 6.08
C ARG A 107 6.65 -6.16 6.44
N ASP A 108 7.15 -7.34 6.81
CA ASP A 108 8.55 -7.51 7.23
C ASP A 108 9.48 -7.80 6.06
N LYS A 109 9.04 -8.64 5.11
CA LYS A 109 9.86 -9.07 3.98
C LYS A 109 9.09 -8.86 2.67
N LEU A 110 9.83 -8.86 1.57
CA LEU A 110 9.24 -8.74 0.23
C LEU A 110 8.23 -9.88 -0.02
N PHE A 111 8.49 -11.07 0.52
CA PHE A 111 7.66 -12.25 0.41
C PHE A 111 7.24 -12.72 1.80
N SER A 112 6.09 -13.38 1.87
CA SER A 112 5.56 -13.97 3.10
C SER A 112 6.52 -15.00 3.68
N SER A 113 6.53 -15.16 5.00
CA SER A 113 7.17 -16.31 5.67
C SER A 113 6.77 -17.67 5.06
N GLN A 114 5.54 -17.80 4.55
CA GLN A 114 5.02 -19.02 3.89
C GLN A 114 5.68 -19.32 2.53
N THR A 115 6.42 -18.36 1.95
CA THR A 115 7.11 -18.58 0.68
C THR A 115 8.14 -19.70 0.77
N HIS A 116 8.77 -19.89 1.93
CA HIS A 116 9.73 -20.99 2.09
C HIS A 116 9.03 -22.34 2.00
N ASP A 117 7.85 -22.48 2.60
CA ASP A 117 7.07 -23.73 2.59
C ASP A 117 6.61 -24.09 1.17
N VAL A 118 6.15 -23.10 0.39
CA VAL A 118 5.75 -23.29 -1.01
C VAL A 118 6.92 -23.76 -1.87
N LEU A 119 8.10 -23.14 -1.70
CA LEU A 119 9.30 -23.52 -2.43
C LEU A 119 9.85 -24.89 -1.99
N TYR A 120 9.79 -25.18 -0.70
CA TYR A 120 10.28 -26.43 -0.13
C TYR A 120 9.42 -27.64 -0.54
N THR A 121 8.09 -27.49 -0.52
CA THR A 121 7.15 -28.52 -0.96
C THR A 121 7.39 -28.95 -2.41
N LEU A 122 7.76 -28.01 -3.30
CA LEU A 122 8.13 -28.37 -4.66
C LEU A 122 9.44 -29.15 -4.69
N LYS A 123 10.47 -28.67 -3.99
CA LYS A 123 11.78 -29.34 -3.94
C LYS A 123 11.64 -30.80 -3.49
N ASP A 124 10.78 -31.06 -2.51
CA ASP A 124 10.49 -32.42 -2.05
C ASP A 124 9.73 -33.23 -3.11
N SER A 125 8.75 -32.63 -3.81
CA SER A 125 8.05 -33.30 -4.91
C SER A 125 8.98 -33.63 -6.09
N GLU A 126 9.91 -32.75 -6.42
CA GLU A 126 10.92 -32.96 -7.46
C GLU A 126 11.91 -34.05 -7.05
N GLY A 127 12.34 -34.02 -5.78
CA GLY A 127 13.14 -35.09 -5.18
C GLY A 127 12.44 -36.44 -5.28
N MET A 128 11.14 -36.49 -4.95
CA MET A 128 10.32 -37.70 -5.02
C MET A 128 10.20 -38.24 -6.45
N LEU A 129 9.94 -37.37 -7.43
CA LEU A 129 9.88 -37.74 -8.85
C LEU A 129 11.22 -38.29 -9.36
N ARG A 130 12.34 -37.69 -8.92
CA ARG A 130 13.68 -38.20 -9.23
C ARG A 130 13.91 -39.59 -8.65
N THR A 131 13.49 -39.89 -7.43
CA THR A 131 13.53 -41.25 -6.86
C THR A 131 12.67 -42.26 -7.61
N LEU A 132 11.57 -41.81 -8.25
CA LEU A 132 10.73 -42.64 -9.10
C LEU A 132 11.30 -42.83 -10.51
N GLY A 133 12.49 -42.31 -10.81
CA GLY A 133 13.13 -42.41 -12.13
C GLY A 133 12.52 -41.49 -13.19
N ILE A 134 11.63 -40.57 -12.79
CA ILE A 134 10.96 -39.64 -13.69
C ILE A 134 11.80 -38.35 -13.71
N HIS A 135 12.43 -38.03 -14.85
CA HIS A 135 13.18 -36.80 -15.02
C HIS A 135 12.35 -35.76 -15.78
N PRO A 136 12.24 -34.52 -15.26
CA PRO A 136 11.65 -33.45 -16.03
C PRO A 136 12.50 -33.17 -17.29
N PRO A 137 11.87 -32.84 -18.43
CA PRO A 137 12.59 -32.55 -19.66
C PRO A 137 13.53 -31.35 -19.47
N PRO A 138 14.68 -31.32 -20.16
CA PRO A 138 15.65 -30.23 -20.00
C PRO A 138 15.04 -28.89 -20.42
N ASP A 139 15.05 -27.92 -19.51
CA ASP A 139 14.65 -26.54 -19.79
C ASP A 139 15.56 -25.92 -20.86
N LYS A 140 14.97 -25.60 -22.02
CA LYS A 140 15.65 -24.84 -23.07
C LYS A 140 15.77 -23.38 -22.66
N HIS A 141 16.74 -23.07 -21.81
CA HIS A 141 17.14 -21.68 -21.56
C HIS A 141 17.83 -21.11 -22.81
N SER A 142 17.12 -20.25 -23.54
CA SER A 142 17.72 -19.31 -24.49
C SER A 142 18.56 -18.30 -23.71
N ARG A 143 19.89 -18.47 -23.77
CA ARG A 143 20.84 -17.45 -23.31
C ARG A 143 20.62 -16.18 -24.13
N VAL A 144 20.04 -15.14 -23.53
CA VAL A 144 20.06 -13.80 -24.10
C VAL A 144 21.48 -13.26 -23.96
N THR A 145 22.21 -13.16 -25.05
CA THR A 145 23.52 -12.49 -25.11
C THR A 145 23.33 -10.97 -25.04
N PRO A 146 24.14 -10.22 -24.25
CA PRO A 146 24.06 -8.77 -24.24
C PRO A 146 24.67 -8.19 -25.52
N TYR A 147 23.91 -7.34 -26.20
CA TYR A 147 24.35 -6.52 -27.32
C TYR A 147 25.56 -5.65 -26.93
N GLN A 148 26.67 -5.75 -27.66
CA GLN A 148 27.73 -4.74 -27.66
C GLN A 148 27.27 -3.54 -28.50
N ARG A 149 27.24 -2.35 -27.88
CA ARG A 149 27.04 -1.07 -28.57
C ARG A 149 28.41 -0.52 -28.96
N SER A 150 28.64 -0.41 -30.26
CA SER A 150 29.66 0.44 -30.90
C SER A 150 29.22 1.90 -30.89
#